data_AF-A0AAN1UTQ0-F1
#
_entry.id   AF-A0AAN1UTQ0-F1
#
_cell.length_a   1.000
_cell.length_b   1.000
_cell.length_c   1.000
_cell.angle_alpha   90.00
_cell.angle_beta   90.00
_cell.angle_gamma   90.00
#
_symmetry.space_group_name_H-M   'P 1'
#
loop_
_entity.id
_entity.type
_entity.pdbx_description
1 polymer ?
#
loop_
_entity_poly.entity_id
_entity_poly.type
_entity_poly.pdbx_seq_one_letter_code
_entity_poly.pdbx_strand_id
1 'polypeptide(L)'
;MRLNRLIATIPILLLAACQPDSRLSETPPVDELATVISVTMGPYHLHLPLVAITWAGSSKVSSPCAGEESQRLCSVPVATLVQSANQGTAIAASSLEILLDDYSTFKNTELDRWFDIPQLCEQLTQRWARQQCTGPSLFQDNLRRFTLIEAESLTRVNSLGLIGGQKEPIQEVVQRMQLVKTEPTADCAADGQGLCTVAMHLEGDVLAVWIVAIADVGSIQRQAIAIQAFLKYAAGKEENYEALTEALATGT
;
A
#
# COMPACT_ATOMS: atom_id res chain seq x y z
N MET A 1 49.64 38.22 -60.07
CA MET A 1 50.35 37.41 -59.05
C MET A 1 49.37 37.09 -57.93
N ARG A 2 49.39 35.83 -57.47
CA ARG A 2 48.31 35.14 -56.73
C ARG A 2 48.10 35.71 -55.31
N LEU A 3 46.83 35.96 -54.98
CA LEU A 3 46.36 36.32 -53.64
C LEU A 3 45.94 35.03 -52.92
N ASN A 4 46.68 34.63 -51.88
CA ASN A 4 46.33 33.51 -51.02
C ASN A 4 45.16 33.91 -50.10
N ARG A 5 43.99 33.30 -50.28
CA ARG A 5 42.89 33.35 -49.30
C ARG A 5 43.07 32.21 -48.29
N LEU A 6 43.41 32.57 -47.05
CA LEU A 6 43.33 31.68 -45.90
C LEU A 6 41.85 31.45 -45.55
N ILE A 7 41.42 30.19 -45.62
CA ILE A 7 40.10 29.73 -45.20
C ILE A 7 40.13 29.63 -43.67
N ALA A 8 39.34 30.47 -43.01
CA ALA A 8 39.09 30.36 -41.57
C ALA A 8 38.14 29.18 -41.32
N THR A 9 38.65 28.14 -40.68
CA THR A 9 37.85 27.01 -40.18
C THR A 9 37.08 27.44 -38.93
N ILE A 10 35.75 27.49 -39.03
CA ILE A 10 34.83 27.70 -37.91
C ILE A 10 34.63 26.35 -37.21
N PRO A 11 34.95 26.20 -35.92
CA PRO A 11 34.59 25.00 -35.17
C PRO A 11 33.10 25.05 -34.84
N ILE A 12 32.33 24.13 -35.41
CA ILE A 12 30.93 23.89 -35.04
C ILE A 12 30.95 23.23 -33.65
N LEU A 13 30.69 24.03 -32.61
CA LEU A 13 30.34 23.54 -31.29
C LEU A 13 28.95 22.87 -31.41
N LEU A 14 28.96 21.54 -31.47
CA LEU A 14 27.79 20.70 -31.25
C LEU A 14 27.32 20.93 -29.81
N LEU A 15 26.34 21.83 -29.66
CA LEU A 15 25.45 21.86 -28.51
C LEU A 15 24.70 20.52 -28.48
N ALA A 16 25.28 19.54 -27.80
CA ALA A 16 24.53 18.41 -27.27
C ALA A 16 23.60 18.97 -26.18
N ALA A 17 22.47 19.54 -26.62
CA ALA A 17 21.36 19.78 -25.74
C ALA A 17 20.89 18.42 -25.23
N CYS A 18 21.06 18.18 -23.93
CA CYS A 18 20.34 17.12 -23.23
C CYS A 18 18.85 17.36 -23.49
N GLN A 19 18.26 16.63 -24.44
CA GLN A 19 16.80 16.61 -24.55
C GLN A 19 16.31 15.99 -23.25
N PRO A 20 15.47 16.70 -22.46
CA PRO A 20 14.78 16.05 -21.36
C PRO A 20 14.00 14.88 -21.95
N ASP A 21 14.17 13.70 -21.35
CA ASP A 21 13.51 12.47 -21.78
C ASP A 21 11.99 12.70 -21.72
N SER A 22 11.39 13.03 -22.86
CA SER A 22 9.97 13.38 -23.02
C SER A 22 9.04 12.17 -22.90
N ARG A 23 9.56 11.06 -22.36
CA ARG A 23 8.85 9.79 -22.17
C ARG A 23 8.31 9.60 -20.76
N LEU A 24 8.71 10.43 -19.80
CA LEU A 24 8.19 10.36 -18.44
C LEU A 24 6.85 11.11 -18.40
N SER A 25 5.76 10.36 -18.24
CA SER A 25 4.42 10.95 -18.10
C SER A 25 4.35 11.72 -16.77
N GLU A 26 4.19 13.03 -16.86
CA GLU A 26 3.94 13.88 -15.69
C GLU A 26 2.51 13.72 -15.15
N THR A 27 1.60 13.17 -15.97
CA THR A 27 0.19 13.02 -15.60
C THR A 27 -0.02 11.76 -14.76
N PRO A 28 -0.57 11.88 -13.53
CA PRO A 28 -0.91 10.72 -12.70
C PRO A 28 -2.01 9.87 -13.35
N PRO A 29 -1.98 8.53 -13.20
CA PRO A 29 -2.95 7.62 -13.81
C PRO A 29 -4.24 7.54 -12.97
N VAL A 30 -4.98 8.65 -12.88
CA VAL A 30 -6.17 8.79 -12.00
C VAL A 30 -7.21 7.69 -12.25
N ASP A 31 -7.58 7.46 -13.51
CA ASP A 31 -8.62 6.47 -13.84
C ASP A 31 -8.21 5.04 -13.46
N GLU A 32 -6.91 4.70 -13.59
CA GLU A 32 -6.38 3.42 -13.14
C GLU A 32 -6.45 3.32 -11.61
N LEU A 33 -6.04 4.36 -10.89
CA LEU A 33 -6.06 4.40 -9.42
C LEU A 33 -7.48 4.29 -8.84
N ALA A 34 -8.49 4.76 -9.57
CA ALA A 34 -9.90 4.63 -9.20
C ALA A 34 -10.47 3.22 -9.42
N THR A 35 -9.79 2.38 -10.20
CA THR A 35 -10.28 1.05 -10.59
C THR A 35 -10.40 0.14 -9.36
N VAL A 36 -11.53 -0.54 -9.21
CA VAL A 36 -11.75 -1.50 -8.12
C VAL A 36 -11.21 -2.87 -8.52
N ILE A 37 -10.27 -3.37 -7.72
CA ILE A 37 -9.62 -4.67 -7.90
C ILE A 37 -10.20 -5.69 -6.92
N SER A 38 -10.33 -6.94 -7.37
CA SER A 38 -10.68 -8.06 -6.50
C SER A 38 -9.40 -8.81 -6.08
N VAL A 39 -9.21 -9.01 -4.78
CA VAL A 39 -8.06 -9.74 -4.20
C VAL A 39 -8.60 -10.81 -3.25
N THR A 40 -8.03 -12.01 -3.30
CA THR A 40 -8.35 -13.10 -2.36
C THR A 40 -7.15 -13.39 -1.46
N MET A 41 -7.40 -13.56 -0.16
CA MET A 41 -6.40 -13.95 0.82
C MET A 41 -7.04 -14.78 1.93
N GLY A 42 -6.62 -16.03 2.09
CA GLY A 42 -7.32 -16.98 2.95
C GLY A 42 -8.84 -16.99 2.67
N PRO A 43 -9.72 -16.76 3.67
CA PRO A 43 -11.16 -16.72 3.49
C PRO A 43 -11.68 -15.36 2.98
N TYR A 44 -10.83 -14.34 2.89
CA TYR A 44 -11.24 -12.98 2.54
C TYR A 44 -11.30 -12.76 1.04
N HIS A 45 -12.42 -12.22 0.57
CA HIS A 45 -12.62 -11.73 -0.79
C HIS A 45 -12.77 -10.21 -0.74
N LEU A 46 -11.70 -9.50 -1.10
CA LEU A 46 -11.57 -8.05 -0.92
C LEU A 46 -11.75 -7.32 -2.25
N HIS A 47 -12.58 -6.28 -2.25
CA HIS A 47 -12.85 -5.37 -3.36
C HIS A 47 -12.37 -3.97 -2.99
N LEU A 48 -11.17 -3.61 -3.45
CA LEU A 48 -10.47 -2.40 -3.03
C LEU A 48 -10.17 -1.52 -4.24
N PRO A 49 -10.30 -0.18 -4.13
CA PRO A 49 -9.79 0.69 -5.19
C PRO A 49 -8.27 0.56 -5.27
N LEU A 50 -7.71 0.63 -6.47
CA LEU A 50 -6.28 0.40 -6.71
C LEU A 50 -5.39 1.35 -5.90
N VAL A 51 -5.84 2.59 -5.66
CA VAL A 51 -5.15 3.56 -4.79
C VAL A 51 -4.95 3.05 -3.37
N ALA A 52 -5.86 2.23 -2.83
CA ALA A 52 -5.74 1.69 -1.47
C ALA A 52 -4.69 0.57 -1.35
N ILE A 53 -4.18 0.07 -2.46
CA ILE A 53 -3.22 -1.04 -2.52
C ILE A 53 -2.02 -0.71 -3.43
N THR A 54 -1.79 0.58 -3.67
CA THR A 54 -0.67 1.09 -4.46
C THR A 54 -0.04 2.26 -3.73
N TRP A 55 1.29 2.27 -3.62
CA TRP A 55 2.02 3.41 -3.06
C TRP A 55 3.26 3.67 -3.88
N ALA A 56 3.51 4.95 -4.21
CA ALA A 56 4.67 5.37 -4.99
C ALA A 56 4.87 4.53 -6.27
N GLY A 57 3.78 4.35 -7.03
CA GLY A 57 3.76 3.57 -8.28
C GLY A 57 3.95 2.06 -8.12
N SER A 58 4.07 1.54 -6.89
CA SER A 58 4.30 0.12 -6.61
C SER A 58 3.07 -0.52 -5.97
N SER A 59 2.72 -1.70 -6.46
CA SER A 59 1.65 -2.51 -5.88
C SER A 59 2.04 -3.06 -4.51
N LYS A 60 1.06 -3.08 -3.62
CA LYS A 60 1.13 -3.63 -2.26
C LYS A 60 0.54 -5.02 -2.14
N VAL A 61 0.14 -5.60 -3.26
CA VAL A 61 -0.27 -6.99 -3.40
C VAL A 61 0.97 -7.83 -3.70
N SER A 62 1.21 -8.88 -2.91
CA SER A 62 2.32 -9.81 -3.14
C SER A 62 1.85 -11.26 -3.19
N SER A 63 2.46 -12.02 -4.08
CA SER A 63 2.20 -13.45 -4.29
C SER A 63 3.53 -14.22 -4.44
N PRO A 64 3.55 -15.55 -4.28
CA PRO A 64 4.77 -16.33 -4.54
C PRO A 64 5.31 -16.06 -5.95
N CYS A 65 6.62 -15.86 -6.06
CA CYS A 65 7.25 -15.56 -7.35
C CYS A 65 7.12 -16.76 -8.31
N ALA A 66 6.78 -16.49 -9.58
CA ALA A 66 6.64 -17.53 -10.60
C ALA A 66 7.99 -18.14 -11.00
N GLY A 67 8.03 -19.45 -11.19
CA GLY A 67 9.19 -20.17 -11.74
C GLY A 67 10.30 -20.47 -10.74
N GLU A 68 10.17 -20.04 -9.50
CA GLU A 68 11.00 -20.48 -8.39
C GLU A 68 10.13 -21.32 -7.44
N GLU A 69 10.66 -22.41 -6.89
CA GLU A 69 10.11 -23.06 -5.68
C GLU A 69 10.26 -22.11 -4.46
N SER A 70 9.88 -20.84 -4.62
CA SER A 70 10.47 -19.72 -3.90
C SER A 70 9.85 -19.51 -2.54
N GLN A 71 10.74 -19.41 -1.56
CA GLN A 71 10.51 -18.79 -0.25
C GLN A 71 10.36 -17.25 -0.34
N ARG A 72 10.13 -16.67 -1.53
CA ARG A 72 10.02 -15.21 -1.73
C ARG A 72 8.64 -14.83 -2.24
N LEU A 73 8.19 -13.67 -1.81
CA LEU A 73 7.02 -13.00 -2.38
C LEU A 73 7.47 -11.92 -3.36
N CYS A 74 6.75 -11.84 -4.48
CA CYS A 74 6.91 -10.84 -5.51
C CYS A 74 5.68 -9.93 -5.53
N SER A 75 5.92 -8.62 -5.65
CA SER A 75 4.85 -7.65 -5.88
C SER A 75 4.16 -7.96 -7.21
N VAL A 76 2.83 -8.03 -7.19
CA VAL A 76 2.02 -8.20 -8.40
C VAL A 76 2.02 -6.90 -9.17
N PRO A 77 2.46 -6.84 -10.44
CA PRO A 77 2.53 -5.59 -11.20
C PRO A 77 1.19 -4.85 -11.24
N VAL A 78 1.22 -3.51 -11.13
CA VAL A 78 0.01 -2.67 -11.19
C VAL A 78 -0.80 -2.93 -12.47
N ALA A 79 -0.14 -3.07 -13.61
CA ALA A 79 -0.78 -3.41 -14.88
C ALA A 79 -1.53 -4.75 -14.83
N THR A 80 -1.02 -5.74 -14.10
CA THR A 80 -1.69 -7.04 -13.88
C THR A 80 -2.94 -6.87 -13.02
N LEU A 81 -2.90 -6.01 -12.00
CA LEU A 81 -4.08 -5.71 -11.18
C LEU A 81 -5.19 -5.05 -12.01
N VAL A 82 -4.85 -4.02 -12.79
CA VAL A 82 -5.79 -3.33 -13.70
C VAL A 82 -6.38 -4.29 -14.72
N GLN A 83 -5.54 -5.16 -15.32
CA GLN A 83 -6.00 -6.17 -16.26
C GLN A 83 -6.99 -7.14 -15.59
N SER A 84 -6.71 -7.59 -14.37
CA SER A 84 -7.59 -8.50 -13.62
C SER A 84 -8.94 -7.86 -13.33
N ALA A 85 -8.97 -6.59 -12.96
CA ALA A 85 -10.21 -5.84 -12.74
C ALA A 85 -11.05 -5.76 -14.02
N ASN A 86 -10.43 -5.45 -15.16
CA ASN A 86 -11.10 -5.41 -16.46
C ASN A 86 -11.68 -6.77 -16.89
N GLN A 87 -11.08 -7.86 -16.42
CA GLN A 87 -11.53 -9.23 -16.68
C GLN A 87 -12.52 -9.75 -15.63
N GLY A 88 -12.76 -9.00 -14.55
CA GLY A 88 -13.59 -9.43 -13.43
C GLY A 88 -12.99 -10.61 -12.65
N THR A 89 -11.68 -10.81 -12.71
CA THR A 89 -10.97 -11.88 -12.01
C THR A 89 -10.36 -11.38 -10.71
N ALA A 90 -10.27 -12.27 -9.71
CA ALA A 90 -9.60 -11.97 -8.46
C ALA A 90 -8.12 -12.40 -8.49
N ILE A 91 -7.26 -11.62 -7.84
CA ILE A 91 -5.84 -11.94 -7.66
C ILE A 91 -5.65 -12.61 -6.31
N ALA A 92 -5.07 -13.81 -6.30
CA ALA A 92 -4.64 -14.46 -5.08
C ALA A 92 -3.39 -13.77 -4.52
N ALA A 93 -3.42 -13.40 -3.25
CA ALA A 93 -2.35 -12.70 -2.56
C ALA A 93 -1.99 -13.42 -1.27
N SER A 94 -0.69 -13.51 -1.00
CA SER A 94 -0.15 -14.04 0.25
C SER A 94 0.25 -12.94 1.24
N SER A 95 0.43 -11.72 0.74
CA SER A 95 0.59 -10.50 1.55
C SER A 95 -0.08 -9.32 0.83
N LEU A 96 -0.76 -8.46 1.58
CA LEU A 96 -1.52 -7.33 1.08
C LEU A 96 -1.44 -6.18 2.07
N GLU A 97 -0.70 -5.12 1.73
CA GLU A 97 -0.76 -3.86 2.49
C GLU A 97 -1.92 -3.02 1.95
N ILE A 98 -2.80 -2.60 2.86
CA ILE A 98 -3.96 -1.76 2.60
C ILE A 98 -3.67 -0.40 3.24
N LEU A 99 -3.65 0.63 2.41
CA LEU A 99 -3.63 2.02 2.80
C LEU A 99 -5.05 2.46 3.13
N LEU A 100 -5.19 3.36 4.09
CA LEU A 100 -6.45 3.90 4.57
C LEU A 100 -6.45 5.44 4.59
N ASP A 101 -5.38 6.08 4.08
CA ASP A 101 -5.21 7.52 4.01
C ASP A 101 -4.49 7.96 2.71
N ASP A 102 -4.39 9.28 2.53
CA ASP A 102 -3.54 9.94 1.51
C ASP A 102 -3.86 9.63 0.04
N TYR A 103 -5.15 9.44 -0.28
CA TYR A 103 -5.58 9.17 -1.66
C TYR A 103 -5.56 10.40 -2.57
N SER A 104 -5.41 11.60 -2.01
CA SER A 104 -5.36 12.84 -2.78
C SER A 104 -3.98 13.14 -3.36
N THR A 105 -2.97 12.31 -3.10
CA THR A 105 -1.60 12.51 -3.62
C THR A 105 -1.06 11.27 -4.31
N PHE A 106 -0.17 11.47 -5.27
CA PHE A 106 0.51 10.40 -6.01
C PHE A 106 2.00 10.69 -6.12
N LYS A 107 2.84 9.74 -5.69
CA LYS A 107 4.28 9.82 -5.92
C LYS A 107 4.66 9.14 -7.24
N ASN A 108 5.16 9.91 -8.18
CA ASN A 108 5.89 9.41 -9.34
C ASN A 108 7.35 9.17 -8.91
N THR A 109 7.76 7.91 -8.86
CA THR A 109 9.12 7.51 -8.43
C THR A 109 10.18 7.74 -9.49
N GLU A 110 9.82 7.72 -10.78
CA GLU A 110 10.74 7.99 -11.88
C GLU A 110 11.16 9.48 -11.88
N LEU A 111 10.23 10.36 -11.52
CA LEU A 111 10.45 11.80 -11.40
C LEU A 111 10.87 12.25 -9.99
N ASP A 112 10.80 11.35 -9.00
CA ASP A 112 10.87 11.64 -7.55
C ASP A 112 10.03 12.85 -7.13
N ARG A 113 8.77 12.90 -7.60
CA ARG A 113 7.85 14.01 -7.37
C ARG A 113 6.49 13.55 -6.87
N TRP A 114 5.88 14.38 -6.04
CA TRP A 114 4.51 14.24 -5.59
C TRP A 114 3.58 15.11 -6.44
N PHE A 115 2.44 14.55 -6.81
CA PHE A 115 1.40 15.19 -7.58
C PHE A 115 0.10 15.15 -6.79
N ASP A 116 -0.57 16.29 -6.68
CA ASP A 116 -1.93 16.33 -6.15
C ASP A 116 -2.90 15.76 -7.20
N ILE A 117 -3.78 14.88 -6.76
CA ILE A 117 -4.79 14.20 -7.59
C ILE A 117 -6.20 14.27 -6.95
N PRO A 118 -6.69 15.45 -6.53
CA PRO A 118 -8.00 15.58 -5.88
C PRO A 118 -9.16 15.06 -6.74
N GLN A 119 -9.02 15.07 -8.08
CA GLN A 119 -9.98 14.50 -9.01
C GLN A 119 -10.20 12.99 -8.83
N LEU A 120 -9.23 12.25 -8.25
CA LEU A 120 -9.40 10.84 -7.94
C LEU A 120 -10.57 10.63 -6.97
N CYS A 121 -10.74 11.54 -6.01
CA CYS A 121 -11.73 11.39 -4.97
C CYS A 121 -13.18 11.28 -5.51
N GLU A 122 -13.50 11.96 -6.62
CA GLU A 122 -14.84 11.90 -7.22
C GLU A 122 -15.08 10.59 -8.00
N GLN A 123 -14.00 9.92 -8.41
CA GLN A 123 -14.05 8.68 -9.18
C GLN A 123 -14.13 7.42 -8.31
N LEU A 124 -13.77 7.52 -7.02
CA LEU A 124 -13.82 6.38 -6.10
C LEU A 124 -15.27 5.93 -5.86
N THR A 125 -15.54 4.64 -6.09
CA THR A 125 -16.91 4.12 -5.97
C THR A 125 -17.30 3.84 -4.52
N GLN A 126 -16.38 3.26 -3.73
CA GLN A 126 -16.59 2.99 -2.31
C GLN A 126 -16.71 4.28 -1.50
N ARG A 127 -17.72 4.37 -0.63
CA ARG A 127 -17.98 5.55 0.20
C ARG A 127 -16.88 5.78 1.22
N TRP A 128 -16.37 4.72 1.87
CA TRP A 128 -15.27 4.83 2.81
C TRP A 128 -14.01 5.44 2.18
N ALA A 129 -13.69 5.06 0.94
CA ALA A 129 -12.51 5.55 0.25
C ALA A 129 -12.67 7.01 -0.16
N ARG A 130 -13.86 7.40 -0.63
CA ARG A 130 -14.20 8.81 -0.91
C ARG A 130 -14.07 9.68 0.34
N GLN A 131 -14.63 9.22 1.46
CA GLN A 131 -14.56 9.93 2.72
C GLN A 131 -13.11 10.13 3.18
N GLN A 132 -12.24 9.13 2.99
CA GLN A 132 -10.81 9.26 3.29
C GLN A 132 -10.07 10.22 2.36
N CYS A 133 -10.56 10.38 1.14
CA CYS A 133 -9.96 11.26 0.13
C CYS A 133 -10.35 12.74 0.33
N THR A 134 -11.59 13.03 0.72
CA THR A 134 -12.13 14.41 0.79
C THR A 134 -12.40 14.94 2.19
N GLY A 135 -12.50 14.05 3.18
CA GLY A 135 -13.02 14.36 4.51
C GLY A 135 -12.02 14.07 5.64
N PRO A 136 -12.47 14.24 6.90
CA PRO A 136 -11.71 13.77 8.05
C PRO A 136 -11.58 12.24 8.01
N SER A 137 -10.47 11.74 8.54
CA SER A 137 -10.21 10.29 8.61
C SER A 137 -11.34 9.57 9.35
N LEU A 138 -11.86 8.51 8.73
CA LEU A 138 -12.76 7.54 9.36
C LEU A 138 -12.04 6.72 10.43
N PHE A 139 -10.78 6.38 10.17
CA PHE A 139 -9.98 5.56 11.06
C PHE A 139 -9.23 6.46 12.05
N GLN A 140 -9.58 6.31 13.32
CA GLN A 140 -8.98 7.04 14.43
C GLN A 140 -7.60 6.48 14.79
N ASP A 141 -7.00 7.02 15.85
CA ASP A 141 -5.81 6.43 16.48
C ASP A 141 -4.58 6.34 15.53
N ASN A 142 -4.55 7.15 14.48
CA ASN A 142 -3.53 7.13 13.44
C ASN A 142 -3.41 5.78 12.69
N LEU A 143 -4.48 5.00 12.60
CA LEU A 143 -4.52 3.83 11.73
C LEU A 143 -4.59 4.25 10.26
N ARG A 144 -3.41 4.33 9.63
CA ARG A 144 -3.23 4.77 8.24
C ARG A 144 -3.07 3.62 7.26
N ARG A 145 -2.59 2.48 7.74
CA ARG A 145 -2.36 1.28 6.94
C ARG A 145 -2.24 0.07 7.83
N PHE A 146 -2.52 -1.09 7.25
CA PHE A 146 -2.23 -2.38 7.85
C PHE A 146 -1.93 -3.39 6.74
N THR A 147 -1.26 -4.47 7.09
CA THR A 147 -0.92 -5.55 6.17
C THR A 147 -1.61 -6.83 6.58
N LEU A 148 -2.29 -7.46 5.63
CA LEU A 148 -2.77 -8.82 5.77
C LEU A 148 -1.71 -9.79 5.24
N ILE A 149 -1.46 -10.88 5.96
CA ILE A 149 -0.45 -11.87 5.62
C ILE A 149 -1.03 -13.26 5.89
N GLU A 150 -0.96 -14.18 4.92
CA GLU A 150 -1.23 -15.59 5.19
C GLU A 150 -0.13 -16.12 6.14
N ALA A 151 -0.50 -16.76 7.25
CA ALA A 151 0.45 -17.15 8.30
C ALA A 151 1.60 -18.02 7.76
N GLU A 152 1.33 -18.91 6.80
CA GLU A 152 2.36 -19.72 6.14
C GLU A 152 3.36 -18.89 5.31
N SER A 153 2.93 -17.73 4.84
CA SER A 153 3.73 -16.79 4.04
C SER A 153 4.50 -15.78 4.89
N LEU A 154 4.28 -15.73 6.20
CA LEU A 154 5.00 -14.83 7.12
C LEU A 154 6.52 -14.98 6.99
N THR A 155 7.00 -16.21 6.77
CA THR A 155 8.43 -16.52 6.59
C THR A 155 9.04 -15.91 5.33
N ARG A 156 8.20 -15.49 4.38
CA ARG A 156 8.58 -14.94 3.07
C ARG A 156 8.44 -13.41 3.03
N VAL A 157 7.86 -12.81 4.06
CA VAL A 157 7.70 -11.35 4.21
C VAL A 157 8.91 -10.81 4.97
N ASN A 158 9.72 -9.97 4.32
CA ASN A 158 10.96 -9.48 4.92
C ASN A 158 10.77 -8.22 5.79
N SER A 159 9.84 -7.31 5.46
CA SER A 159 9.56 -6.11 6.28
C SER A 159 8.21 -5.48 5.93
N LEU A 160 7.63 -4.73 6.87
CA LEU A 160 6.41 -3.92 6.67
C LEU A 160 6.71 -2.48 6.24
N GLY A 161 7.66 -2.32 5.34
CA GLY A 161 8.20 -1.00 4.98
C GLY A 161 9.34 -0.55 5.90
N LEU A 162 9.93 0.60 5.56
CA LEU A 162 11.06 1.20 6.27
C LEU A 162 10.60 1.76 7.63
N ILE A 163 10.47 0.89 8.62
CA ILE A 163 10.41 1.28 10.03
C ILE A 163 11.73 1.99 10.34
N GLY A 164 11.67 3.26 10.77
CA GLY A 164 12.83 4.16 10.89
C GLY A 164 14.05 3.56 11.60
N GLY A 165 14.94 2.92 10.84
CA GLY A 165 16.16 2.29 11.35
C GLY A 165 15.99 0.86 11.89
N GLN A 166 14.78 0.33 12.04
CA GLN A 166 14.58 -1.06 12.44
C GLN A 166 14.57 -1.99 11.24
N LYS A 167 15.59 -2.83 11.18
CA LYS A 167 15.85 -3.81 10.11
C LYS A 167 15.37 -5.22 10.46
N GLU A 168 14.63 -5.38 11.55
CA GLU A 168 14.27 -6.72 12.02
C GLU A 168 13.19 -7.35 11.12
N PRO A 169 13.37 -8.61 10.68
CA PRO A 169 12.37 -9.30 9.90
C PRO A 169 11.03 -9.42 10.65
N ILE A 170 9.93 -9.10 9.97
CA ILE A 170 8.59 -9.13 10.60
C ILE A 170 8.24 -10.51 11.16
N GLN A 171 8.76 -11.57 10.55
CA GLN A 171 8.62 -12.93 11.05
C GLN A 171 9.18 -13.08 12.47
N GLU A 172 10.38 -12.57 12.73
CA GLU A 172 11.03 -12.71 14.04
C GLU A 172 10.23 -11.96 15.11
N VAL A 173 9.74 -10.77 14.76
CA VAL A 173 8.90 -9.94 15.62
C VAL A 173 7.59 -10.64 15.97
N VAL A 174 6.85 -11.12 14.97
CA VAL A 174 5.55 -11.78 15.17
C VAL A 174 5.70 -13.11 15.93
N GLN A 175 6.79 -13.85 15.69
CA GLN A 175 7.07 -15.11 16.41
C GLN A 175 7.25 -14.91 17.92
N ARG A 176 7.79 -13.76 18.36
CA ARG A 176 7.97 -13.45 19.78
C ARG A 176 6.67 -13.09 20.50
N MET A 177 5.69 -12.54 19.77
CA MET A 177 4.44 -12.03 20.36
C MET A 177 3.57 -13.12 20.99
N GLN A 178 3.81 -14.41 20.71
CA GLN A 178 3.00 -15.53 21.18
C GLN A 178 1.50 -15.26 21.01
N LEU A 179 1.10 -14.85 19.79
CA LEU A 179 -0.25 -14.37 19.49
C LEU A 179 -1.34 -15.32 20.02
N VAL A 180 -2.29 -14.75 20.77
CA VAL A 180 -3.40 -15.49 21.35
C VAL A 180 -4.69 -15.15 20.61
N LYS A 181 -5.16 -16.09 19.77
CA LYS A 181 -6.44 -15.96 19.05
C LYS A 181 -6.55 -14.58 18.37
N THR A 182 -7.71 -13.93 18.49
CA THR A 182 -8.06 -12.67 17.82
C THR A 182 -7.64 -11.42 18.61
N GLU A 183 -6.88 -11.55 19.70
CA GLU A 183 -6.46 -10.40 20.51
C GLU A 183 -5.20 -9.75 19.90
N PRO A 184 -5.16 -8.42 19.75
CA PRO A 184 -3.98 -7.73 19.24
C PRO A 184 -2.85 -7.73 20.27
N THR A 185 -1.65 -8.07 19.82
CA THR A 185 -0.43 -8.07 20.64
C THR A 185 0.61 -7.14 20.02
N ALA A 186 1.32 -6.39 20.86
CA ALA A 186 2.36 -5.46 20.43
C ALA A 186 3.76 -5.90 20.90
N ASP A 187 4.75 -5.71 20.04
CA ASP A 187 6.19 -5.87 20.33
C ASP A 187 6.88 -4.57 19.94
N CYS A 188 7.54 -3.95 20.90
CA CYS A 188 8.19 -2.67 20.73
C CYS A 188 9.71 -2.85 20.66
N ALA A 189 10.33 -1.98 19.87
CA ALA A 189 11.76 -1.74 19.89
C ALA A 189 12.35 -1.66 21.31
N ALA A 190 13.44 -2.38 21.56
CA ALA A 190 14.11 -2.38 22.86
C ALA A 190 14.73 -1.01 23.24
N ASP A 191 14.91 -0.09 22.28
CA ASP A 191 15.45 1.25 22.51
C ASP A 191 14.44 2.22 23.16
N GLY A 192 13.17 1.81 23.31
CA GLY A 192 12.11 2.60 23.93
C GLY A 192 11.75 3.90 23.20
N GLN A 193 12.33 4.14 22.02
CA GLN A 193 12.03 5.29 21.14
C GLN A 193 11.50 4.85 19.77
N GLY A 194 11.44 3.55 19.52
CA GLY A 194 11.02 2.98 18.26
C GLY A 194 9.51 2.74 18.12
N LEU A 195 9.13 2.58 16.87
CA LEU A 195 7.82 2.08 16.46
C LEU A 195 7.58 0.68 17.02
N CYS A 196 6.35 0.37 17.44
CA CYS A 196 5.93 -0.96 17.84
C CYS A 196 5.20 -1.65 16.69
N THR A 197 5.52 -2.93 16.48
CA THR A 197 4.73 -3.78 15.62
C THR A 197 3.55 -4.32 16.41
N VAL A 198 2.37 -4.36 15.79
CA VAL A 198 1.17 -4.94 16.36
C VAL A 198 0.67 -6.00 15.40
N ALA A 199 0.29 -7.17 15.93
CA ALA A 199 -0.30 -8.24 15.14
C ALA A 199 -1.50 -8.87 15.85
N MET A 200 -2.44 -9.42 15.08
CA MET A 200 -3.54 -10.25 15.56
C MET A 200 -3.84 -11.37 14.56
N HIS A 201 -4.33 -12.52 15.03
CA HIS A 201 -4.91 -13.50 14.12
C HIS A 201 -6.31 -13.07 13.67
N LEU A 202 -6.57 -13.33 12.42
CA LEU A 202 -7.86 -13.25 11.75
C LEU A 202 -8.32 -14.66 11.36
N GLU A 203 -9.47 -14.75 10.69
CA GLU A 203 -10.02 -16.02 10.24
C GLU A 203 -9.15 -16.66 9.14
N GLY A 204 -9.13 -18.00 9.10
CA GLY A 204 -8.47 -18.78 8.06
C GLY A 204 -6.96 -18.57 7.98
N ASP A 205 -6.30 -18.53 9.14
CA ASP A 205 -4.85 -18.39 9.29
C ASP A 205 -4.26 -17.13 8.63
N VAL A 206 -5.04 -16.05 8.57
CA VAL A 206 -4.56 -14.72 8.16
C VAL A 206 -4.13 -13.94 9.39
N LEU A 207 -3.04 -13.18 9.26
CA LEU A 207 -2.57 -12.21 10.25
C LEU A 207 -2.88 -10.80 9.76
N ALA A 208 -3.37 -9.93 10.63
CA ALA A 208 -3.30 -8.50 10.42
C ALA A 208 -2.12 -7.94 11.20
N VAL A 209 -1.28 -7.16 10.53
CA VAL A 209 -0.07 -6.56 11.12
C VAL A 209 0.03 -5.09 10.77
N TRP A 210 0.27 -4.24 11.75
CA TRP A 210 0.41 -2.79 11.56
C TRP A 210 1.41 -2.21 12.56
N ILE A 211 1.75 -0.94 12.37
CA ILE A 211 2.79 -0.26 13.14
C ILE A 211 2.17 0.90 13.91
N VAL A 212 2.50 1.02 15.20
CA VAL A 212 2.09 2.12 16.07
C VAL A 212 3.31 2.82 16.65
N ALA A 213 3.22 4.12 16.92
CA ALA A 213 4.31 4.86 17.54
C ALA A 213 4.44 4.59 19.05
N ILE A 214 3.32 4.28 19.71
CA ILE A 214 3.24 4.02 21.14
C ILE A 214 2.30 2.83 21.34
N ALA A 215 2.72 1.84 22.13
CA ALA A 215 1.88 0.71 22.50
C ALA A 215 0.82 1.08 23.56
N ASP A 216 -0.08 2.00 23.21
CA ASP A 216 -1.26 2.29 24.00
C ASP A 216 -2.30 1.18 23.78
N VAL A 217 -2.59 0.42 24.84
CA VAL A 217 -3.49 -0.75 24.77
C VAL A 217 -4.88 -0.36 24.27
N GLY A 218 -5.41 0.78 24.73
CA GLY A 218 -6.71 1.27 24.29
C GLY A 218 -6.74 1.56 22.79
N SER A 219 -5.76 2.34 22.31
CA SER A 219 -5.57 2.67 20.90
C SER A 219 -5.41 1.41 20.04
N ILE A 220 -4.55 0.48 20.45
CA ILE A 220 -4.34 -0.80 19.76
C ILE A 220 -5.65 -1.58 19.62
N GLN A 221 -6.44 -1.66 20.68
CA GLN A 221 -7.72 -2.38 20.66
C GLN A 221 -8.71 -1.72 19.68
N ARG A 222 -8.77 -0.38 19.67
CA ARG A 222 -9.63 0.36 18.73
C ARG A 222 -9.20 0.18 17.28
N GLN A 223 -7.89 0.18 17.01
CA GLN A 223 -7.35 -0.10 15.68
C GLN A 223 -7.68 -1.54 15.24
N ALA A 224 -7.57 -2.53 16.13
CA ALA A 224 -7.96 -3.91 15.83
C ALA A 224 -9.45 -4.03 15.48
N ILE A 225 -10.33 -3.38 16.24
CA ILE A 225 -11.77 -3.30 15.94
C ILE A 225 -12.00 -2.64 14.58
N ALA A 226 -11.29 -1.55 14.28
CA ALA A 226 -11.40 -0.85 13.01
C ALA A 226 -10.97 -1.71 11.82
N ILE A 227 -9.87 -2.47 11.94
CA ILE A 227 -9.41 -3.41 10.91
C ILE A 227 -10.48 -4.50 10.69
N GLN A 228 -10.98 -5.12 11.76
CA GLN A 228 -12.01 -6.15 11.64
C GLN A 228 -13.31 -5.62 11.01
N ALA A 229 -13.76 -4.42 11.41
CA ALA A 229 -14.92 -3.77 10.85
C ALA A 229 -14.73 -3.42 9.36
N PHE A 230 -13.55 -2.93 8.99
CA PHE A 230 -13.20 -2.67 7.60
C PHE A 230 -13.28 -3.93 6.74
N LEU A 231 -12.67 -5.03 7.18
CA LEU A 231 -12.69 -6.29 6.42
C LEU A 231 -14.12 -6.85 6.28
N LYS A 232 -14.95 -6.69 7.33
CA LYS A 232 -16.31 -7.22 7.35
C LYS A 232 -17.30 -6.39 6.56
N TYR A 233 -17.20 -5.06 6.61
CA TYR A 233 -18.25 -4.16 6.12
C TYR A 233 -17.82 -3.26 4.96
N ALA A 234 -16.52 -3.01 4.76
CA ALA A 234 -16.04 -2.01 3.80
C ALA A 234 -15.32 -2.61 2.60
N ALA A 235 -14.58 -3.70 2.82
CA ALA A 235 -13.73 -4.31 1.82
C ALA A 235 -14.43 -5.43 1.02
N GLY A 236 -15.67 -5.78 1.32
CA GLY A 236 -16.43 -6.78 0.55
C GLY A 236 -16.90 -6.26 -0.81
N LYS A 237 -17.45 -7.15 -1.65
CA LYS A 237 -18.08 -6.78 -2.93
C LYS A 237 -19.18 -5.74 -2.76
N GLU A 238 -19.96 -5.88 -1.68
CA GLU A 238 -20.96 -4.92 -1.26
C GLU A 238 -20.46 -4.22 0.01
N GLU A 239 -20.39 -2.89 -0.06
CA GLU A 239 -20.07 -2.05 1.08
C GLU A 239 -21.31 -1.84 1.96
N ASN A 240 -21.18 -2.04 3.26
CA ASN A 240 -22.12 -1.60 4.28
C ASN A 240 -21.50 -0.45 5.09
N TYR A 241 -21.57 0.75 4.52
CA TYR A 241 -20.92 1.94 5.07
C TYR A 241 -21.48 2.34 6.43
N GLU A 242 -22.80 2.21 6.61
CA GLU A 242 -23.47 2.54 7.86
C GLU A 242 -22.97 1.63 9.00
N ALA A 243 -22.92 0.32 8.78
CA ALA A 243 -22.39 -0.63 9.78
C ALA A 243 -20.89 -0.40 10.06
N LEU A 244 -20.10 -0.03 9.05
CA LEU A 244 -18.71 0.38 9.25
C LEU A 244 -18.64 1.57 10.22
N THR A 245 -19.37 2.64 9.95
CA THR A 245 -19.32 3.85 10.78
C THR A 245 -19.81 3.61 12.21
N GLU A 246 -20.85 2.77 12.39
CA GLU A 246 -21.34 2.37 13.71
C GLU A 246 -20.29 1.56 14.48
N ALA A 247 -19.62 0.61 13.82
CA ALA A 247 -18.55 -0.17 14.44
C ALA A 247 -17.35 0.70 14.83
N LEU A 248 -17.01 1.71 14.02
CA LEU A 248 -15.93 2.65 14.33
C LEU A 248 -16.30 3.59 15.49
N ALA A 249 -17.57 4.00 15.60
CA ALA A 249 -18.04 4.87 16.68
C ALA A 249 -18.24 4.14 18.02
N THR A 250 -18.60 2.86 18.01
CA THR A 250 -18.75 2.04 19.23
C THR A 250 -17.41 1.56 19.78
N GLY A 251 -16.37 1.54 18.94
CA GLY A 251 -15.00 1.25 19.35
C GLY A 251 -14.32 2.38 20.12
N THR A 252 -14.76 3.64 20.01
CA THR A 252 -14.14 4.78 20.71
C THR A 252 -14.44 4.83 22.20
#